data_AF-A0AAV1FKD2-F1
#
_entry.id   AF-A0AAV1FKD2-F1
#
_cell.length_a   1.000
_cell.length_b   1.000
_cell.length_c   1.000
_cell.angle_alpha   90.00
_cell.angle_beta   90.00
_cell.angle_gamma   90.00
#
_symmetry.space_group_name_H-M   'P 1'
#
loop_
_entity.id
_entity.type
_entity.pdbx_description
1 polymer ?
#
loop_
_entity_poly.entity_id
_entity_poly.type
_entity_poly.pdbx_seq_one_letter_code
_entity_poly.pdbx_strand_id
1 'polypeptide(L)'
;MENVLPPQSRMENCILHGCKGEVNDGFVAFSSKADPLRTFKEIHDMKYELLTQTSDCGGMQDVCESIPDELSLNSGYHRNCQCTFFCNATHALARTCQAVNHRPKREHMDSSVLFGNYCIFCKSGTVKRASGKRYSLQKFQSTAYKSIETKAMELGDEDLLCKIVGVDLVARQAQFHDCCRKQYLVKQASQPDSTDAASTKKAMISKAFTQVYDHIQTEIIQKGQVVKLAYLKDLYNDTLRKFEGSASPITAHNPRQKIECHPNLKDSVDFLSCPFKNMLVFCRSQESMTTTVCSAYEMGNTDWSKEISHDLHQKIIKAFKNSEPLTWPPTAHDIPEPKKEIPSEVLQFVLNLICGDKKPSQKPSHAEECLAISISQYLCRAVTSGRWKMKKHILLCMTLRHLFRSKSITTLINKLGHCESYSYSLELETALANSIVESASIISESDIIRGQPDGAVFHSDWDNFDQLVSNIYAAGIYMQDLGSSDTAGLTSVQPRQDPTTRPTTKQRSFKRPAQDLPTYYKRKRSEPVLAASNSNTAATCSNSKSDSDLVWVIARKVNSVDQHIPGLSGWLSITGCSPKCLTTIGYYPMINAPITELSTIQECLRSCIL
;
A
#
# COMPACT_ATOMS: atom_id res chain seq x y z
N MET A 1 -62.52 13.56 10.06
CA MET A 1 -62.12 12.38 9.25
C MET A 1 -61.28 12.94 8.11
N GLU A 2 -59.97 12.71 8.00
CA GLU A 2 -59.07 11.77 8.66
C GLU A 2 -57.78 12.48 9.10
N ASN A 3 -57.35 12.21 10.33
CA ASN A 3 -56.07 12.64 10.87
C ASN A 3 -54.96 11.83 10.20
N VAL A 4 -54.14 12.48 9.37
CA VAL A 4 -52.90 11.88 8.86
C VAL A 4 -51.85 11.97 9.96
N LEU A 5 -51.57 10.83 10.59
CA LEU A 5 -50.46 10.65 11.54
C LEU A 5 -49.11 10.91 10.84
N PRO A 6 -48.11 11.48 11.55
CA PRO A 6 -46.76 11.63 11.01
C PRO A 6 -46.13 10.25 10.80
N PRO A 7 -45.16 10.11 9.87
CA PRO A 7 -44.51 8.84 9.58
C PRO A 7 -43.82 8.35 10.85
N GLN A 8 -44.19 7.16 11.30
CA GLN A 8 -43.52 6.47 12.40
C GLN A 8 -42.02 6.42 12.07
N SER A 9 -41.21 7.08 12.90
CA SER A 9 -39.76 6.91 12.92
C SER A 9 -39.45 5.41 12.90
N ARG A 10 -38.69 4.93 11.91
CA ARG A 10 -38.10 3.60 11.98
C ARG A 10 -37.30 3.55 13.28
N MET A 11 -37.79 2.84 14.30
CA MET A 11 -37.06 2.65 15.54
C MET A 11 -35.83 1.79 15.21
N GLU A 12 -34.66 2.42 15.18
CA GLU A 12 -33.37 1.75 15.04
C GLU A 12 -33.12 0.92 16.30
N ASN A 13 -33.30 -0.40 16.22
CA ASN A 13 -33.19 -1.28 17.38
C ASN A 13 -31.73 -1.77 17.53
N CYS A 14 -30.92 -1.03 18.28
CA CYS A 14 -29.56 -1.46 18.62
C CYS A 14 -29.59 -2.48 19.76
N ILE A 15 -29.09 -3.68 19.49
CA ILE A 15 -29.14 -4.83 20.42
C ILE A 15 -28.10 -4.78 21.55
N LEU A 16 -27.26 -3.74 21.60
CA LEU A 16 -26.15 -3.59 22.55
C LEU A 16 -26.30 -2.34 23.44
N HIS A 17 -27.51 -1.77 23.55
CA HIS A 17 -27.74 -0.62 24.42
C HIS A 17 -27.72 -1.03 25.90
N GLY A 18 -26.76 -0.49 26.65
CA GLY A 18 -26.62 -0.79 28.07
C GLY A 18 -27.12 0.29 29.06
N CYS A 19 -27.63 1.43 28.60
CA CYS A 19 -28.30 2.44 29.45
C CYS A 19 -28.90 3.56 28.58
N LYS A 20 -30.04 4.13 28.99
CA LYS A 20 -30.71 5.27 28.32
C LYS A 20 -29.82 6.53 28.42
N GLY A 21 -29.17 6.91 27.33
CA GLY A 21 -28.39 8.14 27.21
C GLY A 21 -28.00 8.37 25.75
N GLU A 22 -28.15 9.61 25.31
CA GLU A 22 -28.08 10.13 23.92
C GLU A 22 -27.03 9.45 23.03
N VAL A 23 -27.48 8.94 21.88
CA VAL A 23 -26.61 8.30 20.89
C VAL A 23 -26.33 9.27 19.76
N ASN A 24 -25.10 9.78 19.73
CA ASN A 24 -24.53 10.44 18.57
C ASN A 24 -23.85 9.41 17.64
N ASP A 25 -24.32 9.42 16.39
CA ASP A 25 -23.78 8.91 15.12
C ASP A 25 -23.14 7.51 15.03
N GLY A 26 -23.67 6.71 14.10
CA GLY A 26 -23.03 5.51 13.55
C GLY A 26 -23.79 4.20 13.74
N PHE A 27 -25.12 4.19 13.62
CA PHE A 27 -25.92 2.96 13.59
C PHE A 27 -25.56 2.11 12.36
N VAL A 28 -25.32 0.83 12.57
CA VAL A 28 -25.04 -0.15 11.53
C VAL A 28 -26.12 -1.22 11.60
N ALA A 29 -27.06 -1.17 10.65
CA ALA A 29 -28.06 -2.22 10.49
C ALA A 29 -27.37 -3.52 10.07
N PHE A 30 -27.79 -4.66 10.62
CA PHE A 30 -27.23 -5.95 10.20
C PHE A 30 -27.45 -6.21 8.71
N SER A 31 -28.59 -5.75 8.15
CA SER A 31 -28.90 -5.80 6.71
C SER A 31 -27.90 -5.06 5.81
N SER A 32 -27.10 -4.14 6.35
CA SER A 32 -26.06 -3.41 5.60
C SER A 32 -24.72 -4.16 5.51
N LYS A 33 -24.57 -5.30 6.19
CA LYS A 33 -23.34 -6.11 6.18
C LYS A 33 -23.38 -7.17 5.08
N ALA A 34 -22.22 -7.47 4.52
CA ALA A 34 -22.06 -8.55 3.53
C ALA A 34 -22.41 -9.94 4.12
N ASP A 35 -22.20 -10.13 5.42
CA ASP A 35 -22.61 -11.33 6.16
C ASP A 35 -23.19 -10.94 7.54
N PRO A 36 -24.52 -10.70 7.60
CA PRO A 36 -25.22 -10.31 8.82
C PRO A 36 -25.20 -11.41 9.89
N LEU A 37 -25.33 -12.67 9.47
CA LEU A 37 -25.44 -13.83 10.36
C LEU A 37 -24.12 -14.10 11.08
N ARG A 38 -22.99 -13.98 10.40
CA ARG A 38 -21.68 -14.11 11.03
C ARG A 38 -21.46 -13.07 12.14
N THR A 39 -21.77 -11.81 11.85
CA THR A 39 -21.56 -10.72 12.81
C THR A 39 -22.47 -10.88 14.03
N PHE A 40 -23.72 -11.31 13.82
CA PHE A 40 -24.64 -11.62 14.91
C PHE A 40 -24.16 -12.82 15.74
N LYS A 41 -23.67 -13.87 15.08
CA LYS A 41 -23.10 -15.05 15.74
C LYS A 41 -21.90 -14.70 16.62
N GLU A 42 -21.00 -13.83 16.18
CA GLU A 42 -19.86 -13.38 17.00
C GLU A 42 -20.29 -12.68 18.30
N ILE A 43 -21.36 -11.88 18.26
CA ILE A 43 -21.94 -11.24 19.45
C ILE A 43 -22.59 -12.28 20.37
N HIS A 44 -23.28 -13.26 19.77
CA HIS A 44 -23.98 -14.31 20.48
C HIS A 44 -23.02 -15.31 21.15
N ASP A 45 -21.96 -15.72 20.46
CA ASP A 45 -20.91 -16.59 21.01
C ASP A 45 -20.28 -15.92 22.25
N MET A 46 -20.05 -14.61 22.20
CA MET A 46 -19.54 -13.83 23.33
C MET A 46 -20.55 -13.67 24.48
N LYS A 47 -21.85 -13.52 24.19
CA LYS A 47 -22.93 -13.56 25.18
C LYS A 47 -22.91 -14.89 25.95
N TYR A 48 -22.85 -16.01 25.23
CA TYR A 48 -22.83 -17.34 25.84
C TYR A 48 -21.57 -17.56 26.68
N GLU A 49 -20.42 -17.10 26.20
CA GLU A 49 -19.16 -17.22 26.93
C GLU A 49 -19.21 -16.46 28.27
N LEU A 50 -19.77 -15.25 28.29
CA LEU A 50 -19.94 -14.46 29.51
C LEU A 50 -20.90 -15.08 30.51
N LEU A 51 -22.07 -15.55 30.04
CA LEU A 51 -23.10 -16.15 30.91
C LEU A 51 -22.67 -17.51 31.48
N THR A 52 -21.80 -18.25 30.77
CA THR A 52 -21.34 -19.58 31.23
C THR A 52 -20.09 -19.51 32.11
N GLN A 53 -19.20 -18.53 31.90
CA GLN A 53 -17.90 -18.48 32.59
C GLN A 53 -17.85 -17.51 33.77
N THR A 54 -18.82 -16.60 33.95
CA THR A 54 -18.80 -15.58 35.01
C THR A 54 -20.02 -15.68 35.93
N SER A 55 -19.82 -15.91 37.24
CA SER A 55 -20.90 -15.87 38.25
C SER A 55 -21.21 -14.46 38.75
N ASP A 56 -20.44 -13.46 38.32
CA ASP A 56 -20.59 -12.04 38.67
C ASP A 56 -20.19 -11.21 37.44
N CYS A 57 -21.12 -11.10 36.48
CA CYS A 57 -20.93 -10.40 35.21
C CYS A 57 -21.04 -8.87 35.44
N GLY A 58 -20.08 -8.30 36.17
CA GLY A 58 -20.07 -6.92 36.66
C GLY A 58 -20.62 -5.88 35.67
N GLY A 59 -21.91 -5.57 35.81
CA GLY A 59 -22.66 -4.59 35.02
C GLY A 59 -22.96 -4.98 33.55
N MET A 60 -22.60 -6.18 33.10
CA MET A 60 -22.82 -6.65 31.71
C MET A 60 -24.03 -7.58 31.55
N GLN A 61 -24.56 -8.10 32.66
CA GLN A 61 -25.66 -9.07 32.63
C GLN A 61 -26.91 -8.49 31.95
N ASP A 62 -27.30 -7.25 32.28
CA ASP A 62 -28.44 -6.56 31.66
C ASP A 62 -28.28 -6.40 30.14
N VAL A 63 -27.05 -6.20 29.65
CA VAL A 63 -26.76 -6.08 28.21
C VAL A 63 -26.83 -7.45 27.54
N CYS A 64 -26.27 -8.49 28.16
CA CYS A 64 -26.32 -9.86 27.65
C CYS A 64 -27.76 -10.40 27.59
N GLU A 65 -28.59 -10.07 28.58
CA GLU A 65 -30.02 -10.43 28.61
C GLU A 65 -30.85 -9.65 27.58
N SER A 66 -30.43 -8.43 27.23
CA SER A 66 -31.09 -7.60 26.21
C SER A 66 -30.77 -8.01 24.76
N ILE A 67 -29.76 -8.86 24.54
CA ILE A 67 -29.42 -9.38 23.20
C ILE A 67 -30.41 -10.49 22.82
N PRO A 68 -31.20 -10.34 21.75
CA PRO A 68 -32.15 -11.35 21.31
C PRO A 68 -31.43 -12.60 20.78
N ASP A 69 -32.08 -13.76 20.87
CA ASP A 69 -31.51 -15.02 20.37
C ASP A 69 -31.67 -15.19 18.84
N GLU A 70 -32.59 -14.43 18.23
CA GLU A 70 -32.82 -14.42 16.78
C GLU A 70 -32.63 -13.03 16.17
N LEU A 71 -32.16 -13.00 14.92
CA LEU A 71 -31.88 -11.77 14.20
C LEU A 71 -33.16 -11.19 13.58
N SER A 72 -33.59 -10.01 14.02
CA SER A 72 -34.70 -9.27 13.40
C SER A 72 -34.23 -8.34 12.27
N LEU A 73 -35.08 -8.14 11.25
CA LEU A 73 -34.80 -7.31 10.07
C LEU A 73 -34.43 -5.85 10.40
N ASN A 74 -34.88 -5.34 11.55
CA ASN A 74 -34.64 -3.96 11.98
C ASN A 74 -33.59 -3.85 13.10
N SER A 75 -32.88 -4.94 13.39
CA SER A 75 -31.81 -4.96 14.39
C SER A 75 -30.49 -4.47 13.81
N GLY A 76 -29.70 -3.83 14.66
CA GLY A 76 -28.35 -3.39 14.34
C GLY A 76 -27.55 -3.12 15.61
N TYR A 77 -26.45 -2.40 15.46
CA TYR A 77 -25.69 -1.90 16.60
C TYR A 77 -25.07 -0.55 16.26
N HIS A 78 -24.88 0.30 17.28
CA HIS A 78 -23.97 1.43 17.16
C HIS A 78 -22.53 0.94 17.24
N ARG A 79 -21.64 1.45 16.38
CA ARG A 79 -20.21 1.05 16.40
C ARG A 79 -19.57 1.20 17.77
N ASN A 80 -19.91 2.29 18.49
CA ASN A 80 -19.39 2.53 19.82
C ASN A 80 -19.93 1.52 20.85
N CYS A 81 -21.20 1.12 20.75
CA CYS A 81 -21.78 0.07 21.60
C CYS A 81 -21.12 -1.28 21.36
N GLN A 82 -20.83 -1.63 20.10
CA GLN A 82 -20.09 -2.85 19.78
C GLN A 82 -18.69 -2.82 20.38
N CYS A 83 -17.89 -1.78 20.13
CA CYS A 83 -16.54 -1.69 20.69
C CYS A 83 -16.55 -1.77 22.23
N THR A 84 -17.50 -1.09 22.87
CA THR A 84 -17.64 -1.10 24.34
C THR A 84 -18.01 -2.49 24.86
N PHE A 85 -18.95 -3.18 24.21
CA PHE A 85 -19.37 -4.54 24.57
C PHE A 85 -18.19 -5.52 24.50
N PHE A 86 -17.46 -5.56 23.38
CA PHE A 86 -16.33 -6.48 23.21
C PHE A 86 -15.17 -6.16 24.16
N CYS A 87 -14.85 -4.88 24.41
CA CYS A 87 -13.83 -4.49 25.38
C CYS A 87 -14.23 -4.91 26.81
N ASN A 88 -15.48 -4.68 27.22
CA ASN A 88 -15.91 -5.05 28.56
C ASN A 88 -16.02 -6.58 28.72
N ALA A 89 -16.48 -7.29 27.68
CA ALA A 89 -16.58 -8.75 27.68
C ALA A 89 -15.21 -9.41 27.84
N THR A 90 -14.22 -8.97 27.07
CA THR A 90 -12.84 -9.47 27.16
C THR A 90 -12.22 -9.18 28.52
N HIS A 91 -12.47 -8.00 29.10
CA HIS A 91 -12.04 -7.70 30.46
C HIS A 91 -12.72 -8.57 31.53
N ALA A 92 -14.01 -8.88 31.37
CA ALA A 92 -14.75 -9.75 32.29
C ALA A 92 -14.24 -11.20 32.25
N LEU A 93 -14.04 -11.77 31.05
CA LEU A 93 -13.49 -13.11 30.86
C LEU A 93 -12.03 -13.22 31.36
N ALA A 94 -11.23 -12.16 31.17
CA ALA A 94 -9.85 -12.14 31.69
C ALA A 94 -9.78 -12.14 33.22
N ARG A 95 -10.80 -11.60 33.92
CA ARG A 95 -10.88 -11.64 35.40
C ARG A 95 -11.18 -13.05 35.92
N THR A 96 -12.02 -13.82 35.23
CA THR A 96 -12.32 -15.22 35.61
C THR A 96 -11.17 -16.18 35.33
N CYS A 97 -10.40 -15.99 34.26
CA CYS A 97 -9.18 -16.79 34.03
C CYS A 97 -8.10 -16.59 35.13
N GLN A 98 -8.10 -15.47 35.85
CA GLN A 98 -7.22 -15.24 37.00
C GLN A 98 -7.73 -15.91 38.29
N ALA A 99 -9.01 -16.28 38.37
CA ALA A 99 -9.62 -16.92 39.53
C ALA A 99 -9.48 -18.46 39.57
N VAL A 100 -9.11 -19.11 38.45
CA VAL A 100 -9.09 -20.59 38.33
C VAL A 100 -7.73 -21.24 38.61
N ASN A 101 -6.65 -20.47 38.79
CA ASN A 101 -5.35 -21.03 39.17
C ASN A 101 -5.21 -21.25 40.69
N HIS A 102 -5.99 -22.20 41.23
CA HIS A 102 -5.72 -22.81 42.54
C HIS A 102 -4.97 -24.14 42.36
N ARG A 103 -3.67 -24.14 42.69
CA ARG A 103 -2.91 -25.37 43.03
C ARG A 103 -3.40 -25.91 44.40
N PRO A 104 -3.27 -27.22 44.67
CA PRO A 104 -3.93 -27.87 45.80
C PRO A 104 -3.40 -27.36 47.15
N LYS A 105 -4.33 -27.27 48.11
CA LYS A 105 -4.10 -27.01 49.53
C LYS A 105 -3.01 -27.94 50.06
N ARG A 106 -1.88 -27.37 50.46
CA ARG A 106 -0.96 -28.00 51.42
C ARG A 106 -1.30 -27.45 52.78
N GLU A 107 -1.55 -28.35 53.71
CA GLU A 107 -1.93 -28.06 55.09
C GLU A 107 -0.89 -27.19 55.79
N HIS A 108 -1.42 -26.39 56.71
CA HIS A 108 -0.74 -25.40 57.54
C HIS A 108 0.32 -26.10 58.41
N MET A 109 1.61 -25.87 58.12
CA MET A 109 2.61 -25.86 59.19
C MET A 109 2.87 -24.40 59.54
N ASP A 110 2.42 -24.07 60.74
CA ASP A 110 2.64 -22.82 61.42
C ASP A 110 4.14 -22.69 61.78
N SER A 111 4.80 -21.70 61.19
CA SER A 111 6.07 -21.13 61.67
C SER A 111 6.44 -19.94 60.77
N SER A 112 6.35 -18.73 61.31
CA SER A 112 7.11 -17.54 60.86
C SER A 112 6.67 -16.85 59.55
N VAL A 113 5.50 -16.20 59.53
CA VAL A 113 5.12 -15.29 58.42
C VAL A 113 5.87 -13.95 58.55
N LEU A 114 7.01 -13.81 57.83
CA LEU A 114 7.85 -12.60 57.82
C LEU A 114 7.14 -11.32 57.30
N PHE A 115 6.06 -11.46 56.53
CA PHE A 115 5.31 -10.33 55.94
C PHE A 115 3.79 -10.52 56.13
N GLY A 116 3.15 -9.64 56.90
CA GLY A 116 1.70 -9.64 57.10
C GLY A 116 0.93 -8.84 56.04
N ASN A 117 -0.37 -8.61 56.26
CA ASN A 117 -1.25 -7.80 55.39
C ASN A 117 -0.98 -6.29 55.52
N TYR A 118 0.27 -5.87 55.31
CA TYR A 118 0.71 -4.48 55.39
C TYR A 118 1.78 -4.18 54.35
N CYS A 119 1.94 -2.90 54.02
CA CYS A 119 2.92 -2.46 53.03
C CYS A 119 4.34 -2.56 53.59
N ILE A 120 5.25 -3.24 52.87
CA ILE A 120 6.65 -3.43 53.30
C ILE A 120 7.42 -2.12 53.52
N PHE A 121 7.04 -1.03 52.83
CA PHE A 121 7.74 0.26 52.92
C PHE A 121 7.21 1.18 54.03
N CYS A 122 5.89 1.18 54.27
CA CYS A 122 5.26 2.13 55.20
C CYS A 122 4.61 1.46 56.41
N LYS A 123 4.65 0.13 56.48
CA LYS A 123 4.08 -0.70 57.55
C LYS A 123 2.58 -0.43 57.82
N SER A 124 1.89 0.19 56.86
CA SER A 124 0.46 0.56 56.95
C SER A 124 -0.43 -0.49 56.28
N GLY A 125 -1.67 -0.62 56.78
CA GLY A 125 -2.68 -1.56 56.29
C GLY A 125 -3.24 -1.26 54.89
N THR A 126 -4.32 -1.95 54.53
CA THR A 126 -4.87 -2.20 53.16
C THR A 126 -5.00 -1.00 52.22
N VAL A 127 -5.12 0.22 52.74
CA VAL A 127 -5.29 1.44 51.93
C VAL A 127 -4.48 2.61 52.49
N LYS A 128 -3.73 3.30 51.63
CA LYS A 128 -3.04 4.56 51.94
C LYS A 128 -3.62 5.72 51.13
N ARG A 129 -3.86 6.86 51.78
CA ARG A 129 -4.18 8.14 51.12
C ARG A 129 -2.91 8.96 50.94
N ALA A 130 -2.62 9.39 49.70
CA ALA A 130 -1.52 10.30 49.38
C ALA A 130 -1.93 11.19 48.21
N SER A 131 -1.63 12.50 48.29
CA SER A 131 -1.93 13.47 47.22
C SER A 131 -3.38 13.42 46.70
N GLY A 132 -4.35 13.29 47.61
CA GLY A 132 -5.78 13.23 47.28
C GLY A 132 -6.28 11.90 46.67
N LYS A 133 -5.40 10.91 46.43
CA LYS A 133 -5.75 9.60 45.86
C LYS A 133 -5.65 8.47 46.88
N ARG A 134 -6.48 7.43 46.74
CA ARG A 134 -6.45 6.19 47.52
C ARG A 134 -5.63 5.13 46.78
N TYR A 135 -4.64 4.55 47.46
CA TYR A 135 -3.80 3.47 46.94
C TYR A 135 -4.08 2.21 47.74
N SER A 136 -4.49 1.13 47.07
CA SER A 136 -4.65 -0.18 47.69
C SER A 136 -3.34 -0.96 47.73
N LEU A 137 -3.27 -1.92 48.64
CA LEU A 137 -2.15 -2.86 48.74
C LEU A 137 -2.12 -3.82 47.55
N GLN A 138 -0.95 -3.92 46.93
CA GLN A 138 -0.66 -4.76 45.77
C GLN A 138 0.39 -5.80 46.13
N LYS A 139 0.26 -7.01 45.57
CA LYS A 139 1.27 -8.07 45.68
C LYS A 139 2.31 -7.93 44.58
N PHE A 140 3.53 -8.38 44.83
CA PHE A 140 4.51 -8.52 43.75
C PHE A 140 4.08 -9.61 42.77
N GLN A 141 4.10 -9.29 41.47
CA GLN A 141 3.69 -10.21 40.40
C GLN A 141 4.89 -10.76 39.59
N SER A 142 6.11 -10.25 39.82
CA SER A 142 7.32 -10.68 39.11
C SER A 142 8.57 -10.53 39.97
N THR A 143 9.68 -11.10 39.51
CA THR A 143 11.02 -11.01 40.12
C THR A 143 11.64 -9.60 40.09
N ALA A 144 10.88 -8.59 39.63
CA ALA A 144 11.30 -7.19 39.61
C ALA A 144 11.58 -6.60 41.02
N TYR A 145 11.28 -7.32 42.10
CA TYR A 145 11.63 -6.91 43.46
C TYR A 145 13.15 -6.89 43.73
N LYS A 146 13.98 -7.55 42.90
CA LYS A 146 15.45 -7.48 43.03
C LYS A 146 15.98 -6.03 43.00
N SER A 147 15.31 -5.15 42.24
CA SER A 147 15.62 -3.71 42.22
C SER A 147 15.43 -3.01 43.58
N ILE A 148 14.56 -3.54 44.45
CA ILE A 148 14.32 -3.01 45.80
C ILE A 148 15.47 -3.42 46.72
N GLU A 149 16.00 -4.64 46.57
CA GLU A 149 17.16 -5.11 47.34
C GLU A 149 18.41 -4.27 47.04
N THR A 150 18.68 -4.03 45.75
CA THR A 150 19.76 -3.12 45.33
C THR A 150 19.55 -1.72 45.92
N LYS A 151 18.31 -1.21 45.88
CA LYS A 151 18.01 0.12 46.40
C LYS A 151 18.09 0.22 47.92
N ALA A 152 17.69 -0.82 48.65
CA ALA A 152 17.81 -0.86 50.09
C ALA A 152 19.29 -0.91 50.52
N MET A 153 20.13 -1.61 49.75
CA MET A 153 21.60 -1.61 49.91
C MET A 153 22.20 -0.22 49.66
N GLU A 154 21.77 0.47 48.60
CA GLU A 154 22.18 1.87 48.33
C GLU A 154 21.76 2.83 49.45
N LEU A 155 20.59 2.62 50.05
CA LEU A 155 20.03 3.50 51.09
C LEU A 155 20.52 3.17 52.51
N GLY A 156 21.25 2.06 52.70
CA GLY A 156 21.63 1.57 54.03
C GLY A 156 20.43 1.18 54.91
N ASP A 157 19.32 0.75 54.30
CA ASP A 157 18.09 0.39 55.01
C ASP A 157 18.17 -1.04 55.54
N GLU A 158 18.95 -1.23 56.62
CA GLU A 158 19.21 -2.53 57.24
C GLU A 158 17.93 -3.26 57.67
N ASP A 159 16.92 -2.48 58.09
CA ASP A 159 15.63 -2.94 58.58
C ASP A 159 14.80 -3.63 57.48
N LEU A 160 14.88 -3.10 56.25
CA LEU A 160 14.27 -3.71 55.08
C LEU A 160 15.15 -4.82 54.49
N LEU A 161 16.47 -4.60 54.41
CA LEU A 161 17.44 -5.59 53.89
C LEU A 161 17.36 -6.92 54.65
N CYS A 162 17.35 -6.88 55.98
CA CYS A 162 17.21 -8.09 56.81
C CYS A 162 15.96 -8.93 56.50
N LYS A 163 14.93 -8.32 55.89
CA LYS A 163 13.66 -9.01 55.56
C LYS A 163 13.60 -9.51 54.12
N ILE A 164 14.30 -8.85 53.21
CA ILE A 164 14.17 -9.12 51.76
C ILE A 164 15.36 -9.88 51.17
N VAL A 165 16.54 -9.81 51.79
CA VAL A 165 17.76 -10.46 51.28
C VAL A 165 17.58 -11.99 51.27
N GLY A 166 17.77 -12.59 50.09
CA GLY A 166 17.61 -14.04 49.90
C GLY A 166 16.17 -14.56 49.97
N VAL A 167 15.17 -13.68 50.03
CA VAL A 167 13.76 -14.04 50.17
C VAL A 167 12.98 -13.74 48.89
N ASP A 168 12.28 -14.73 48.35
CA ASP A 168 11.38 -14.52 47.22
C ASP A 168 10.09 -13.81 47.66
N LEU A 169 10.03 -12.50 47.39
CA LEU A 169 8.91 -11.63 47.77
C LEU A 169 7.61 -11.96 47.05
N VAL A 170 7.67 -12.65 45.90
CA VAL A 170 6.47 -13.14 45.19
C VAL A 170 5.92 -14.38 45.90
N ALA A 171 6.78 -15.36 46.19
CA ALA A 171 6.40 -16.59 46.90
C ALA A 171 5.87 -16.29 48.31
N ARG A 172 6.45 -15.29 48.99
CA ARG A 172 6.01 -14.84 50.33
C ARG A 172 4.88 -13.83 50.33
N GLN A 173 4.26 -13.56 49.17
CA GLN A 173 3.13 -12.65 49.02
C GLN A 173 3.35 -11.26 49.64
N ALA A 174 4.58 -10.75 49.61
CA ALA A 174 4.88 -9.43 50.15
C ALA A 174 4.06 -8.37 49.41
N GLN A 175 3.62 -7.34 50.14
CA GLN A 175 2.66 -6.37 49.63
C GLN A 175 3.18 -4.93 49.75
N PHE A 176 2.76 -4.04 48.85
CA PHE A 176 3.12 -2.63 48.85
C PHE A 176 2.02 -1.73 48.29
N HIS A 177 2.06 -0.43 48.64
CA HIS A 177 1.31 0.59 47.91
C HIS A 177 2.16 1.11 46.75
N ASP A 178 1.58 1.26 45.56
CA ASP A 178 2.30 1.76 44.37
C ASP A 178 2.99 3.12 44.62
N CYS A 179 2.34 4.02 45.36
CA CYS A 179 2.93 5.29 45.77
C CYS A 179 4.15 5.12 46.69
N CYS A 180 4.14 4.14 47.59
CA CYS A 180 5.24 3.90 48.53
C CYS A 180 6.45 3.30 47.81
N ARG A 181 6.23 2.37 46.87
CA ARG A 181 7.30 1.80 46.05
C ARG A 181 7.98 2.88 45.21
N LYS A 182 7.20 3.74 44.55
CA LYS A 182 7.73 4.86 43.76
C LYS A 182 8.53 5.84 44.62
N GLN A 183 8.00 6.21 45.79
CA GLN A 183 8.71 7.07 46.74
C GLN A 183 10.01 6.45 47.23
N TYR A 184 10.02 5.15 47.52
CA TYR A 184 11.20 4.44 48.00
C TYR A 184 12.30 4.37 46.93
N LEU A 185 11.94 4.07 45.68
CA LEU A 185 12.91 4.00 44.57
C LEU A 185 13.52 5.37 44.18
N VAL A 186 12.80 6.46 44.43
CA VAL A 186 13.26 7.84 44.15
C VAL A 186 14.08 8.41 45.31
N LYS A 187 14.05 7.81 46.51
CA LYS A 187 14.82 8.27 47.67
C LYS A 187 16.33 8.18 47.33
N GLN A 188 17.04 9.28 47.55
CA GLN A 188 18.50 9.33 47.40
C GLN A 188 19.15 9.10 48.77
N ALA A 189 20.31 8.43 48.79
CA ALA A 189 21.10 8.30 50.00
C ALA A 189 21.45 9.71 50.49
N SER A 190 21.17 9.99 51.77
CA SER A 190 21.50 11.28 52.38
C SER A 190 23.02 11.35 52.55
N GLN A 191 23.73 11.75 51.49
CA GLN A 191 25.04 12.36 51.63
C GLN A 191 24.82 13.77 52.23
N PRO A 192 25.60 14.19 53.23
CA PRO A 192 25.50 15.54 53.77
C PRO A 192 26.04 16.52 52.72
N ASP A 193 25.18 17.00 51.82
CA ASP A 193 25.53 18.06 50.89
C ASP A 193 25.84 19.33 51.69
N SER A 194 27.09 19.81 51.57
CA SER A 194 27.52 21.11 52.07
C SER A 194 26.58 22.21 51.53
N THR A 195 26.13 23.10 52.42
CA THR A 195 25.17 24.19 52.16
C THR A 195 25.50 25.11 50.99
N ASP A 196 26.75 25.14 50.53
CA ASP A 196 27.23 26.00 49.45
C ASP A 196 26.93 25.48 48.04
N ALA A 197 26.84 24.15 47.83
CA ALA A 197 26.56 23.59 46.51
C ALA A 197 25.08 23.79 46.11
N ALA A 198 24.16 23.67 47.07
CA ALA A 198 22.74 23.89 46.86
C ALA A 198 22.40 25.36 46.58
N SER A 199 23.07 26.30 47.27
CA SER A 199 22.90 27.74 47.03
C SER A 199 23.41 28.14 45.64
N THR A 200 24.56 27.61 45.23
CA THR A 200 25.17 27.85 43.92
C THR A 200 24.29 27.32 42.77
N LYS A 201 23.76 26.10 42.91
CA LYS A 201 22.82 25.51 41.94
C LYS A 201 21.53 26.33 41.82
N LYS A 202 20.99 26.83 42.93
CA LYS A 202 19.80 27.70 42.93
C LYS A 202 20.07 29.04 42.23
N ALA A 203 21.25 29.62 42.42
CA ALA A 203 21.68 30.85 41.75
C ALA A 203 21.82 30.67 40.23
N MET A 204 22.39 29.55 39.77
CA MET A 204 22.50 29.22 38.34
C MET A 204 21.13 29.05 37.68
N ILE A 205 20.23 28.32 38.34
CA ILE A 205 18.84 28.13 37.88
C ILE A 205 18.07 29.45 37.79
N SER A 206 18.35 30.39 38.70
CA SER A 206 17.76 31.74 38.68
C SER A 206 18.27 32.53 37.48
N LYS A 207 19.59 32.54 37.24
CA LYS A 207 20.19 33.25 36.09
C LYS A 207 19.72 32.70 34.74
N ALA A 208 19.60 31.37 34.61
CA ALA A 208 19.07 30.75 33.39
C ALA A 208 17.62 31.17 33.12
N PHE A 209 16.80 31.29 34.18
CA PHE A 209 15.44 31.78 34.03
C PHE A 209 15.39 33.28 33.71
N THR A 210 16.29 34.10 34.25
CA THR A 210 16.38 35.54 33.91
C THR A 210 16.60 35.76 32.41
N GLN A 211 17.46 34.97 31.75
CA GLN A 211 17.61 35.09 30.29
C GLN A 211 16.34 34.73 29.51
N VAL A 212 15.61 33.71 29.95
CA VAL A 212 14.30 33.37 29.35
C VAL A 212 13.30 34.48 29.60
N TYR A 213 13.30 35.07 30.80
CA TYR A 213 12.44 36.20 31.16
C TYR A 213 12.73 37.43 30.28
N ASP A 214 14.01 37.80 30.12
CA ASP A 214 14.41 38.94 29.30
C ASP A 214 13.99 38.74 27.84
N HIS A 215 14.17 37.53 27.30
CA HIS A 215 13.72 37.20 25.94
C HIS A 215 12.20 37.29 25.79
N ILE A 216 11.44 36.82 26.78
CA ILE A 216 9.97 36.97 26.78
C ILE A 216 9.56 38.45 26.82
N GLN A 217 10.24 39.27 27.63
CA GLN A 217 9.95 40.70 27.70
C GLN A 217 10.25 41.42 26.37
N THR A 218 11.42 41.17 25.76
CA THR A 218 11.83 41.89 24.54
C THR A 218 11.19 41.37 23.27
N GLU A 219 11.18 40.04 23.05
CA GLU A 219 10.71 39.48 21.77
C GLU A 219 9.21 39.20 21.78
N ILE A 220 8.67 38.66 22.87
CA ILE A 220 7.26 38.25 22.91
C ILE A 220 6.36 39.43 23.30
N ILE A 221 6.70 40.16 24.37
CA ILE A 221 5.84 41.24 24.90
C ILE A 221 6.05 42.56 24.16
N GLN A 222 7.29 43.02 23.97
CA GLN A 222 7.56 44.32 23.32
C GLN A 222 7.43 44.27 21.80
N LYS A 223 7.91 43.20 21.15
CA LYS A 223 7.88 43.05 19.68
C LYS A 223 6.68 42.26 19.16
N GLY A 224 5.88 41.64 20.02
CA GLY A 224 4.71 40.85 19.62
C GLY A 224 5.06 39.62 18.78
N GLN A 225 6.16 38.93 19.09
CA GLN A 225 6.51 37.68 18.41
C GLN A 225 5.86 36.47 19.06
N VAL A 226 5.39 35.55 18.21
CA VAL A 226 4.99 34.20 18.62
C VAL A 226 6.21 33.29 18.57
N VAL A 227 6.47 32.55 19.64
CA VAL A 227 7.66 31.67 19.73
C VAL A 227 7.27 30.27 20.19
N LYS A 228 7.99 29.25 19.72
CA LYS A 228 7.82 27.87 20.21
C LYS A 228 8.33 27.73 21.65
N LEU A 229 7.55 27.06 22.51
CA LEU A 229 7.99 26.69 23.87
C LEU A 229 9.27 25.82 23.84
N ALA A 230 9.46 25.03 22.79
CA ALA A 230 10.69 24.26 22.58
C ALA A 230 11.93 25.17 22.50
N TYR A 231 11.84 26.28 21.76
CA TYR A 231 12.93 27.24 21.66
C TYR A 231 13.26 27.87 23.02
N LEU A 232 12.23 28.24 23.81
CA LEU A 232 12.46 28.74 25.18
C LEU A 232 13.09 27.69 26.10
N LYS A 233 12.77 26.40 25.91
CA LYS A 233 13.43 25.29 26.61
C LYS A 233 14.87 25.16 26.19
N ASP A 234 15.17 25.25 24.91
CA ASP A 234 16.53 25.17 24.38
C ASP A 234 17.37 26.35 24.89
N LEU A 235 16.83 27.57 24.86
CA LEU A 235 17.46 28.74 25.45
C LEU A 235 17.76 28.53 26.94
N TYR A 236 16.80 28.05 27.72
CA TYR A 236 16.99 27.74 29.14
C TYR A 236 18.10 26.70 29.36
N ASN A 237 18.10 25.63 28.56
CA ASN A 237 19.06 24.53 28.67
C ASN A 237 20.46 24.95 28.23
N ASP A 238 20.60 25.73 27.16
CA ASP A 238 21.88 26.24 26.69
C ASP A 238 22.51 27.20 27.70
N THR A 239 21.70 28.02 28.35
CA THR A 239 22.16 28.87 29.45
C THR A 239 22.63 28.02 30.64
N LEU A 240 21.90 26.97 31.01
CA LEU A 240 22.35 26.04 32.06
C LEU A 240 23.66 25.34 31.68
N ARG A 241 23.80 24.86 30.44
CA ARG A 241 25.03 24.21 29.94
C ARG A 241 26.25 25.13 29.97
N LYS A 242 26.06 26.44 29.72
CA LYS A 242 27.15 27.44 29.83
C LYS A 242 27.63 27.63 31.27
N PHE A 243 26.79 27.34 32.26
CA PHE A 243 27.12 27.46 33.69
C PHE A 243 27.52 26.12 34.34
N GLU A 244 27.14 24.98 33.75
CA GLU A 244 27.57 23.65 34.17
C GLU A 244 29.02 23.39 33.72
N GLY A 245 29.97 23.82 34.53
CA GLY A 245 31.30 23.21 34.55
C GLY A 245 31.20 21.78 35.06
N SER A 246 31.06 20.80 34.15
CA SER A 246 31.37 19.38 34.30
C SER A 246 30.96 18.66 35.62
N ALA A 247 29.85 19.03 36.26
CA ALA A 247 29.37 18.37 37.47
C ALA A 247 27.85 18.13 37.43
N SER A 248 27.48 16.86 37.25
CA SER A 248 26.15 16.22 37.40
C SER A 248 24.95 16.90 36.69
N PRO A 249 24.14 16.16 35.90
CA PRO A 249 23.02 16.74 35.16
C PRO A 249 22.00 17.38 36.10
N ILE A 250 21.83 18.71 36.04
CA ILE A 250 20.73 19.39 36.73
C ILE A 250 19.43 18.88 36.09
N THR A 251 18.55 18.28 36.90
CA THR A 251 17.21 17.88 36.47
C THR A 251 16.50 19.10 35.88
N ALA A 252 16.27 19.07 34.56
CA ALA A 252 15.70 20.19 33.83
C ALA A 252 14.34 20.57 34.43
N HIS A 253 14.32 21.66 35.21
CA HIS A 253 13.06 22.25 35.69
C HIS A 253 12.26 22.72 34.47
N ASN A 254 10.97 22.39 34.44
CA ASN A 254 10.10 22.74 33.32
C ASN A 254 9.91 24.26 33.23
N PRO A 255 10.51 24.96 32.25
CA PRO A 255 10.46 26.43 32.17
C PRO A 255 9.02 26.93 32.00
N ARG A 256 8.14 26.11 31.42
CA ARG A 256 6.71 26.41 31.31
C ARG A 256 6.07 26.71 32.67
N GLN A 257 6.29 25.84 33.65
CA GLN A 257 5.70 26.02 34.98
C GLN A 257 6.23 27.28 35.67
N LYS A 258 7.51 27.63 35.44
CA LYS A 258 8.07 28.88 35.96
C LYS A 258 7.45 30.12 35.28
N ILE A 259 7.18 30.08 33.98
CA ILE A 259 6.51 31.17 33.26
C ILE A 259 5.06 31.32 33.75
N GLU A 260 4.32 30.21 33.85
CA GLU A 260 2.91 30.18 34.32
C GLU A 260 2.76 30.67 35.78
N CYS A 261 3.78 30.47 36.62
CA CYS A 261 3.77 30.92 38.02
C CYS A 261 4.46 32.27 38.26
N HIS A 262 5.05 32.91 37.23
CA HIS A 262 5.78 34.16 37.43
C HIS A 262 4.82 35.36 37.52
N PRO A 263 4.94 36.24 38.55
CA PRO A 263 4.00 37.34 38.79
C PRO A 263 3.80 38.25 37.59
N ASN A 264 4.89 38.57 36.88
CA ASN A 264 4.86 39.52 35.76
C ASN A 264 4.62 38.86 34.38
N LEU A 265 4.57 37.52 34.29
CA LEU A 265 4.39 36.83 33.00
C LEU A 265 3.05 36.13 32.88
N LYS A 266 2.50 35.65 34.00
CA LYS A 266 1.23 34.91 34.05
C LYS A 266 0.08 35.65 33.35
N ASP A 267 0.01 36.96 33.54
CA ASP A 267 -1.07 37.78 33.02
C ASP A 267 -0.78 38.35 31.62
N SER A 268 0.50 38.35 31.20
CA SER A 268 0.96 38.94 29.93
C SER A 268 1.14 37.93 28.80
N VAL A 269 1.29 36.65 29.13
CA VAL A 269 1.65 35.59 28.17
C VAL A 269 0.61 34.47 28.20
N ASP A 270 0.28 33.95 27.03
CA ASP A 270 -0.58 32.77 26.88
C ASP A 270 0.10 31.63 26.11
N PHE A 271 -0.47 30.43 26.28
CA PHE A 271 0.03 29.21 25.65
C PHE A 271 -1.02 28.61 24.72
N LEU A 272 -0.67 28.43 23.45
CA LEU A 272 -1.53 27.75 22.47
C LEU A 272 -0.98 26.36 22.17
N SER A 273 -1.82 25.33 22.34
CA SER A 273 -1.52 23.97 21.93
C SER A 273 -1.93 23.76 20.48
N CYS A 274 -0.97 23.51 19.59
CA CYS A 274 -1.25 23.19 18.20
C CYS A 274 -1.35 21.67 17.98
N PRO A 275 -2.09 21.19 16.97
CA PRO A 275 -2.26 19.76 16.68
C PRO A 275 -0.92 19.02 16.42
N PHE A 276 0.15 19.75 16.10
CA PHE A 276 1.47 19.22 15.77
C PHE A 276 2.42 19.06 16.98
N LYS A 277 1.89 18.85 18.20
CA LYS A 277 2.64 18.69 19.47
C LYS A 277 3.57 19.85 19.87
N ASN A 278 3.55 20.96 19.14
CA ASN A 278 4.28 22.17 19.47
C ASN A 278 3.35 23.12 20.25
N MET A 279 3.84 23.61 21.38
CA MET A 279 3.17 24.64 22.18
C MET A 279 3.80 25.98 21.86
N LEU A 280 2.97 26.98 21.59
CA LEU A 280 3.40 28.34 21.27
C LEU A 280 3.18 29.26 22.47
N VAL A 281 4.00 30.30 22.54
CA VAL A 281 4.03 31.31 23.59
C VAL A 281 3.89 32.67 22.92
N PHE A 282 2.90 33.45 23.32
CA PHE A 282 2.58 34.74 22.70
C PHE A 282 2.02 35.74 23.73
N CYS A 283 2.02 37.03 23.38
CA CYS A 283 1.51 38.09 24.25
C CYS A 283 -0.03 38.18 24.18
N ARG A 284 -0.69 38.14 25.35
CA ARG A 284 -2.16 38.15 25.46
C ARG A 284 -2.80 39.46 24.97
N SER A 285 -2.10 40.59 25.09
CA SER A 285 -2.68 41.92 24.88
C SER A 285 -2.48 42.51 23.47
N GLN A 286 -1.59 41.93 22.65
CA GLN A 286 -1.19 42.57 21.37
C GLN A 286 -1.52 41.78 20.10
N GLU A 287 -1.90 40.50 20.20
CA GLU A 287 -2.20 39.70 19.01
C GLU A 287 -3.68 39.35 18.90
N SER A 288 -4.26 39.57 17.71
CA SER A 288 -5.51 38.89 17.38
C SER A 288 -5.22 37.41 17.22
N MET A 289 -6.11 36.57 17.76
CA MET A 289 -6.01 35.10 17.71
C MET A 289 -5.80 34.56 16.29
N THR A 290 -6.25 35.28 15.25
CA THR A 290 -5.99 34.98 13.85
C THR A 290 -4.51 35.08 13.48
N THR A 291 -3.80 36.12 13.91
CA THR A 291 -2.37 36.32 13.65
C THR A 291 -1.54 35.28 14.37
N THR A 292 -1.90 34.96 15.62
CA THR A 292 -1.25 33.89 16.40
C THR A 292 -1.43 32.52 15.72
N VAL A 293 -2.61 32.23 15.16
CA VAL A 293 -2.88 31.00 14.40
C VAL A 293 -2.14 30.97 13.06
N CYS A 294 -2.03 32.08 12.35
CA CYS A 294 -1.23 32.17 11.12
C CYS A 294 0.26 31.94 11.40
N SER A 295 0.82 32.63 12.40
CA SER A 295 2.21 32.42 12.85
C SER A 295 2.44 31.01 13.37
N ALA A 296 1.44 30.39 14.02
CA ALA A 296 1.48 28.99 14.43
C ALA A 296 1.57 28.03 13.25
N TYR A 297 0.84 28.33 12.17
CA TYR A 297 0.85 27.56 10.94
C TYR A 297 2.20 27.71 10.22
N GLU A 298 2.70 28.94 10.08
CA GLU A 298 3.99 29.24 9.46
C GLU A 298 5.18 28.65 10.23
N MET A 299 5.17 28.71 11.57
CA MET A 299 6.22 28.12 12.39
C MET A 299 6.08 26.61 12.58
N GLY A 300 4.85 26.07 12.56
CA GLY A 300 4.57 24.64 12.54
C GLY A 300 5.01 23.97 11.23
N ASN A 301 5.25 24.77 10.19
CA ASN A 301 5.80 24.38 8.91
C ASN A 301 7.32 24.12 9.02
N THR A 302 7.72 23.06 9.74
CA THR A 302 8.78 22.23 9.16
C THR A 302 8.29 21.87 7.77
N ASP A 303 9.12 22.07 6.75
CA ASP A 303 8.72 21.97 5.35
C ASP A 303 8.25 20.53 5.06
N TRP A 304 7.02 20.20 5.43
CA TRP A 304 6.41 18.87 5.35
C TRP A 304 6.38 18.43 3.90
N SER A 305 6.33 19.39 2.98
CA SER A 305 6.51 19.16 1.56
C SER A 305 7.86 18.50 1.28
N LYS A 306 8.94 18.97 1.93
CA LYS A 306 10.29 18.42 1.84
C LYS A 306 10.41 17.07 2.54
N GLU A 307 9.80 16.91 3.72
CA GLU A 307 9.81 15.63 4.45
C GLU A 307 9.06 14.53 3.68
N ILE A 308 7.83 14.82 3.21
CA ILE A 308 7.05 13.90 2.37
C ILE A 308 7.77 13.62 1.06
N SER A 309 8.33 14.65 0.41
CA SER A 309 9.11 14.45 -0.81
C SER A 309 10.32 13.55 -0.57
N HIS A 310 11.01 13.72 0.56
CA HIS A 310 12.13 12.86 0.94
C HIS A 310 11.68 11.42 1.20
N ASP A 311 10.60 11.20 1.94
CA ASP A 311 10.07 9.86 2.20
C ASP A 311 9.65 9.15 0.91
N LEU A 312 8.86 9.82 0.05
CA LEU A 312 8.44 9.27 -1.24
C LEU A 312 9.64 8.96 -2.13
N HIS A 313 10.64 9.84 -2.17
CA HIS A 313 11.88 9.60 -2.90
C HIS A 313 12.60 8.34 -2.40
N GLN A 314 12.75 8.17 -1.07
CA GLN A 314 13.38 6.96 -0.52
C GLN A 314 12.60 5.70 -0.85
N LYS A 315 11.26 5.74 -0.81
CA LYS A 315 10.42 4.60 -1.18
C LYS A 315 10.58 4.20 -2.64
N ILE A 316 10.63 5.17 -3.55
CA ILE A 316 10.90 4.92 -4.97
C ILE A 316 12.29 4.30 -5.16
N ILE A 317 13.34 4.87 -4.56
CA ILE A 317 14.70 4.35 -4.69
C ILE A 317 14.82 2.93 -4.12
N LYS A 318 14.17 2.66 -2.98
CA LYS A 318 14.13 1.32 -2.38
C LYS A 318 13.41 0.33 -3.30
N ALA A 319 12.27 0.71 -3.86
CA ALA A 319 11.53 -0.15 -4.79
C ALA A 319 12.35 -0.43 -6.07
N PHE A 320 13.04 0.58 -6.62
CA PHE A 320 13.93 0.40 -7.76
C PHE A 320 15.11 -0.54 -7.48
N LYS A 321 15.70 -0.47 -6.28
CA LYS A 321 16.78 -1.40 -5.90
C LYS A 321 16.29 -2.84 -5.74
N ASN A 322 15.03 -3.00 -5.38
CA ASN A 322 14.40 -4.31 -5.18
C ASN A 322 13.73 -4.86 -6.45
N SER A 323 13.57 -4.04 -7.50
CA SER A 323 12.98 -4.49 -8.76
C SER A 323 13.96 -5.38 -9.52
N GLU A 324 13.44 -6.44 -10.13
CA GLU A 324 14.23 -7.30 -10.99
C GLU A 324 14.67 -6.53 -12.26
N PRO A 325 15.90 -6.77 -12.76
CA PRO A 325 16.33 -6.21 -14.03
C PRO A 325 15.40 -6.64 -15.15
N LEU A 326 14.97 -5.69 -15.98
CA LEU A 326 14.16 -5.99 -17.15
C LEU A 326 14.95 -6.88 -18.11
N THR A 327 14.37 -8.03 -18.47
CA THR A 327 14.88 -8.89 -19.53
C THR A 327 14.90 -8.15 -20.87
N TRP A 328 15.85 -8.50 -21.73
CA TRP A 328 16.03 -7.83 -23.01
C TRP A 328 16.04 -8.87 -24.14
N PRO A 329 15.31 -8.67 -25.25
CA PRO A 329 14.21 -7.70 -25.37
C PRO A 329 13.03 -8.07 -24.44
N PRO A 330 12.35 -7.10 -23.80
CA PRO A 330 11.19 -7.38 -22.94
C PRO A 330 10.00 -7.89 -23.75
N THR A 331 9.38 -8.97 -23.28
CA THR A 331 8.11 -9.51 -23.79
C THR A 331 6.89 -8.89 -23.08
N ALA A 332 5.68 -9.25 -23.50
CA ALA A 332 4.47 -8.85 -22.79
C ALA A 332 4.43 -9.38 -21.35
N HIS A 333 5.05 -10.54 -21.09
CA HIS A 333 5.12 -11.15 -19.75
C HIS A 333 6.11 -10.45 -18.83
N ASP A 334 7.21 -9.94 -19.39
CA ASP A 334 8.23 -9.20 -18.66
C ASP A 334 7.81 -7.79 -18.23
N ILE A 335 6.68 -7.31 -18.73
CA ILE A 335 6.17 -5.96 -18.47
C ILE A 335 5.05 -6.05 -17.41
N PRO A 336 5.38 -5.92 -16.11
CA PRO A 336 4.45 -6.17 -15.01
C PRO A 336 3.23 -5.25 -15.04
N GLU A 337 2.21 -5.63 -14.26
CA GLU A 337 1.06 -4.76 -14.03
C GLU A 337 1.52 -3.47 -13.30
N PRO A 338 1.11 -2.27 -13.78
CA PRO A 338 1.60 -1.01 -13.23
C PRO A 338 1.37 -0.87 -11.72
N LYS A 339 0.23 -1.34 -11.21
CA LYS A 339 -0.13 -1.25 -9.78
C LYS A 339 0.82 -2.07 -8.89
N LYS A 340 1.48 -3.09 -9.41
CA LYS A 340 2.41 -3.95 -8.66
C LYS A 340 3.82 -3.37 -8.60
N GLU A 341 4.24 -2.65 -9.64
CA GLU A 341 5.59 -2.08 -9.75
C GLU A 341 5.74 -0.77 -8.96
N ILE A 342 4.66 0.01 -8.86
CA ILE A 342 4.66 1.33 -8.21
C ILE A 342 4.53 1.16 -6.68
N PRO A 343 5.34 1.84 -5.86
CA PRO A 343 5.15 1.87 -4.41
C PRO A 343 3.74 2.35 -4.04
N SER A 344 3.06 1.61 -3.17
CA SER A 344 1.67 1.88 -2.80
C SER A 344 1.47 3.31 -2.29
N GLU A 345 2.46 3.86 -1.58
CA GLU A 345 2.42 5.18 -0.98
C GLU A 345 2.57 6.30 -2.00
N VAL A 346 3.33 6.06 -3.08
CA VAL A 346 3.42 6.99 -4.21
C VAL A 346 2.08 7.03 -4.94
N LEU A 347 1.49 5.86 -5.19
CA LEU A 347 0.19 5.79 -5.85
C LEU A 347 -0.90 6.46 -5.01
N GLN A 348 -0.93 6.21 -3.69
CA GLN A 348 -1.88 6.84 -2.79
C GLN A 348 -1.67 8.35 -2.69
N PHE A 349 -0.41 8.80 -2.64
CA PHE A 349 -0.11 10.24 -2.67
C PHE A 349 -0.66 10.91 -3.92
N VAL A 350 -0.42 10.33 -5.10
CA VAL A 350 -0.92 10.87 -6.37
C VAL A 350 -2.44 10.79 -6.45
N LEU A 351 -3.06 9.71 -5.96
CA LEU A 351 -4.52 9.60 -5.89
C LEU A 351 -5.12 10.70 -5.00
N ASN A 352 -4.54 10.94 -3.83
CA ASN A 352 -4.98 12.03 -2.95
C ASN A 352 -4.78 13.40 -3.60
N LEU A 353 -3.69 13.58 -4.36
CA LEU A 353 -3.43 14.82 -5.10
C LEU A 353 -4.46 15.06 -6.21
N ILE A 354 -4.86 14.03 -6.94
CA ILE A 354 -5.84 14.13 -8.04
C ILE A 354 -7.27 14.26 -7.50
N CYS A 355 -7.62 13.45 -6.51
CA CYS A 355 -8.98 13.32 -6.01
C CYS A 355 -9.33 14.37 -4.94
N GLY A 356 -8.34 14.91 -4.23
CA GLY A 356 -8.54 15.74 -3.05
C GLY A 356 -9.17 14.97 -1.88
N ASP A 357 -9.78 15.69 -0.95
CA ASP A 357 -10.49 15.14 0.21
C ASP A 357 -11.85 14.54 -0.19
N LYS A 358 -11.83 13.45 -0.97
CA LYS A 358 -13.04 12.63 -1.17
C LYS A 358 -13.38 11.92 0.13
N LYS A 359 -14.68 11.78 0.41
CA LYS A 359 -15.16 11.00 1.56
C LYS A 359 -14.65 9.55 1.45
N PRO A 360 -14.33 8.88 2.57
CA PRO A 360 -13.79 7.50 2.57
C PRO A 360 -14.66 6.47 1.84
N SER A 361 -15.94 6.75 1.61
CA SER A 361 -16.88 5.91 0.88
C SER A 361 -16.79 6.03 -0.64
N GLN A 362 -16.15 7.07 -1.18
CA GLN A 362 -16.01 7.28 -2.62
C GLN A 362 -14.69 6.68 -3.11
N LYS A 363 -14.79 5.55 -3.81
CA LYS A 363 -13.65 4.98 -4.53
C LYS A 363 -13.27 5.88 -5.72
N PRO A 364 -11.98 5.96 -6.07
CA PRO A 364 -11.57 6.65 -7.29
C PRO A 364 -12.23 6.00 -8.51
N SER A 365 -12.63 6.84 -9.47
CA SER A 365 -13.12 6.35 -10.76
C SER A 365 -12.00 5.68 -11.55
N HIS A 366 -12.35 4.85 -12.52
CA HIS A 366 -11.36 4.19 -13.38
C HIS A 366 -10.44 5.19 -14.10
N ALA A 367 -10.98 6.33 -14.54
CA ALA A 367 -10.21 7.39 -15.20
C ALA A 367 -9.17 8.02 -14.25
N GLU A 368 -9.56 8.27 -12.99
CA GLU A 368 -8.66 8.82 -11.96
C GLU A 368 -7.56 7.82 -11.60
N GLU A 369 -7.89 6.53 -11.45
CA GLU A 369 -6.89 5.49 -11.21
C GLU A 369 -5.88 5.41 -12.36
N CYS A 370 -6.36 5.40 -13.61
CA CYS A 370 -5.50 5.36 -14.79
C CYS A 370 -4.57 6.59 -14.86
N LEU A 371 -5.09 7.78 -14.54
CA LEU A 371 -4.28 9.00 -14.48
C LEU A 371 -3.24 8.93 -13.35
N ALA A 372 -3.63 8.49 -12.16
CA ALA A 372 -2.75 8.35 -11.02
C ALA A 372 -1.60 7.37 -11.29
N ILE A 373 -1.91 6.23 -11.91
CA ILE A 373 -0.91 5.24 -12.35
C ILE A 373 0.04 5.85 -13.37
N SER A 374 -0.47 6.61 -14.35
CA SER A 374 0.32 7.25 -15.39
C SER A 374 1.31 8.30 -14.83
N ILE A 375 0.88 9.09 -13.86
CA ILE A 375 1.71 10.09 -13.16
C ILE A 375 2.71 9.40 -12.22
N SER A 376 2.28 8.38 -11.49
CA SER A 376 3.15 7.65 -10.57
C SER A 376 4.31 6.94 -11.28
N GLN A 377 4.06 6.34 -12.45
CA GLN A 377 5.14 5.80 -13.30
C GLN A 377 6.12 6.89 -13.75
N TYR A 378 5.62 8.08 -14.08
CA TYR A 378 6.48 9.21 -14.44
C TYR A 378 7.36 9.64 -13.26
N LEU A 379 6.79 9.76 -12.06
CA LEU A 379 7.55 10.08 -10.84
C LEU A 379 8.64 9.05 -10.55
N CYS A 380 8.32 7.75 -10.63
CA CYS A 380 9.29 6.68 -10.40
C CYS A 380 10.48 6.76 -11.37
N ARG A 381 10.20 7.04 -12.64
CA ARG A 381 11.25 7.24 -13.65
C ARG A 381 12.06 8.51 -13.40
N ALA A 382 11.40 9.62 -13.08
CA ALA A 382 12.07 10.90 -12.88
C ALA A 382 13.05 10.84 -11.70
N VAL A 383 12.61 10.28 -10.57
CA VAL A 383 13.43 10.08 -9.37
C VAL A 383 14.63 9.18 -9.63
N THR A 384 14.48 8.17 -10.49
CA THR A 384 15.59 7.28 -10.86
C THR A 384 16.46 7.82 -12.02
N SER A 385 16.22 9.06 -12.45
CA SER A 385 16.92 9.72 -13.56
C SER A 385 16.82 8.93 -14.88
N GLY A 386 15.67 8.32 -15.14
CA GLY A 386 15.41 7.56 -16.37
C GLY A 386 15.97 6.12 -16.39
N ARG A 387 16.60 5.67 -15.29
CA ARG A 387 17.14 4.31 -15.16
C ARG A 387 16.03 3.28 -15.01
N TRP A 388 14.97 3.59 -14.26
CA TRP A 388 13.83 2.69 -14.14
C TRP A 388 12.94 2.78 -15.38
N LYS A 389 12.87 1.67 -16.11
CA LYS A 389 12.13 1.51 -17.37
C LYS A 389 10.68 1.11 -17.11
N MET A 390 9.87 2.03 -16.60
CA MET A 390 8.45 1.74 -16.33
C MET A 390 7.68 1.44 -17.62
N LYS A 391 6.68 0.55 -17.53
CA LYS A 391 5.78 0.11 -18.62
C LYS A 391 5.33 1.23 -19.56
N LYS A 392 4.81 2.34 -19.02
CA LYS A 392 4.34 3.50 -19.78
C LYS A 392 5.39 3.98 -20.78
N HIS A 393 6.64 4.07 -20.38
CA HIS A 393 7.68 4.69 -21.20
C HIS A 393 8.14 3.78 -22.34
N ILE A 394 8.15 2.47 -22.11
CA ILE A 394 8.45 1.45 -23.12
C ILE A 394 7.28 1.38 -24.12
N LEU A 395 6.06 1.14 -23.61
CA LEU A 395 4.88 0.94 -24.46
C LEU A 395 4.55 2.19 -25.27
N LEU A 396 4.54 3.37 -24.66
CA LEU A 396 4.28 4.61 -25.40
C LEU A 396 5.34 4.85 -26.48
N CYS A 397 6.61 4.55 -26.21
CA CYS A 397 7.67 4.68 -27.21
C CYS A 397 7.43 3.73 -28.40
N MET A 398 7.11 2.47 -28.12
CA MET A 398 6.84 1.47 -29.16
C MET A 398 5.56 1.77 -29.94
N THR A 399 4.50 2.23 -29.28
CA THR A 399 3.26 2.67 -29.93
C THR A 399 3.51 3.84 -30.87
N LEU A 400 4.23 4.89 -30.42
CA LEU A 400 4.58 6.04 -31.27
C LEU A 400 5.44 5.61 -32.46
N ARG A 401 6.37 4.68 -32.24
CA ARG A 401 7.20 4.09 -33.28
C ARG A 401 6.35 3.34 -34.31
N HIS A 402 5.41 2.49 -33.88
CA HIS A 402 4.55 1.72 -34.78
C HIS A 402 3.57 2.60 -35.56
N LEU A 403 2.88 3.54 -34.89
CA LEU A 403 1.84 4.35 -35.52
C LEU A 403 2.40 5.41 -36.47
N PHE A 404 3.49 6.08 -36.10
CA PHE A 404 3.96 7.26 -36.82
C PHE A 404 5.33 7.10 -37.46
N ARG A 405 6.16 6.18 -36.94
CA ARG A 405 7.58 6.01 -37.31
C ARG A 405 8.42 7.30 -37.28
N SER A 406 7.89 8.37 -36.68
CA SER A 406 8.50 9.70 -36.69
C SER A 406 9.52 9.86 -35.57
N LYS A 407 10.77 10.07 -35.97
CA LYS A 407 11.86 10.45 -35.05
C LYS A 407 11.54 11.74 -34.32
N SER A 408 10.97 12.73 -35.00
CA SER A 408 10.66 14.05 -34.43
C SER A 408 9.63 13.95 -33.31
N ILE A 409 8.52 13.22 -33.55
CA ILE A 409 7.47 13.00 -32.54
C ILE A 409 8.04 12.24 -31.35
N THR A 410 8.73 11.13 -31.59
CA THR A 410 9.31 10.31 -30.51
C THR A 410 10.32 11.12 -29.68
N THR A 411 11.14 11.94 -30.34
CA THR A 411 12.12 12.81 -29.67
C THR A 411 11.42 13.89 -28.84
N LEU A 412 10.34 14.49 -29.34
CA LEU A 412 9.56 15.49 -28.60
C LEU A 412 8.97 14.88 -27.32
N ILE A 413 8.28 13.74 -27.43
CA ILE A 413 7.64 13.08 -26.29
C ILE A 413 8.69 12.55 -25.29
N ASN A 414 9.85 12.10 -25.77
CA ASN A 414 10.98 11.72 -24.92
C ASN A 414 11.57 12.92 -24.16
N LYS A 415 11.69 14.10 -24.80
CA LYS A 415 12.13 15.34 -24.14
C LYS A 415 11.16 15.78 -23.03
N LEU A 416 9.86 15.51 -23.19
CA LEU A 416 8.86 15.70 -22.14
C LEU A 416 8.90 14.60 -21.06
N GLY A 417 9.82 13.63 -21.17
CA GLY A 417 10.01 12.55 -20.21
C GLY A 417 8.92 11.47 -20.22
N HIS A 418 8.03 11.46 -21.22
CA HIS A 418 6.88 10.54 -21.25
C HIS A 418 7.16 9.19 -21.90
N CYS A 419 8.23 9.07 -22.71
CA CYS A 419 8.61 7.81 -23.34
C CYS A 419 10.13 7.64 -23.44
N GLU A 420 10.57 6.46 -23.88
CA GLU A 420 11.95 6.20 -24.25
C GLU A 420 12.41 6.91 -25.53
N SER A 421 13.72 6.98 -25.72
CA SER A 421 14.30 7.64 -26.90
C SER A 421 13.98 6.88 -28.19
N TYR A 422 14.01 7.59 -29.33
CA TYR A 422 13.90 6.94 -30.64
C TYR A 422 15.01 5.91 -30.90
N SER A 423 16.19 6.11 -30.30
CA SER A 423 17.28 5.12 -30.43
C SER A 423 16.98 3.83 -29.67
N TYR A 424 16.32 3.95 -28.52
CA TYR A 424 15.89 2.81 -27.72
C TYR A 424 14.85 1.98 -28.47
N SER A 425 13.86 2.60 -29.13
CA SER A 425 12.88 1.84 -29.92
C SER A 425 13.51 1.09 -31.10
N LEU A 426 14.48 1.70 -31.79
CA LEU A 426 15.23 1.01 -32.84
C LEU A 426 16.03 -0.18 -32.31
N GLU A 427 16.66 -0.02 -31.15
CA GLU A 427 17.41 -1.09 -30.49
C GLU A 427 16.46 -2.23 -30.08
N LEU A 428 15.30 -1.89 -29.54
CA LEU A 428 14.28 -2.86 -29.14
C LEU A 428 13.72 -3.62 -30.34
N GLU A 429 13.34 -2.92 -31.42
CA GLU A 429 12.90 -3.56 -32.68
C GLU A 429 13.98 -4.49 -33.24
N THR A 430 15.25 -4.06 -33.22
CA THR A 430 16.38 -4.86 -33.72
C THR A 430 16.62 -6.09 -32.84
N ALA A 431 16.53 -5.94 -31.52
CA ALA A 431 16.69 -7.04 -30.57
C ALA A 431 15.58 -8.08 -30.73
N LEU A 432 14.32 -7.64 -30.87
CA LEU A 432 13.17 -8.50 -31.14
C LEU A 432 13.27 -9.20 -32.50
N ALA A 433 13.67 -8.48 -33.56
CA ALA A 433 13.85 -9.09 -34.88
C ALA A 433 14.90 -10.19 -34.86
N ASN A 434 16.04 -9.92 -34.22
CA ASN A 434 17.11 -10.90 -34.11
C ASN A 434 16.75 -12.07 -33.17
N SER A 435 16.03 -11.84 -32.06
CA SER A 435 15.60 -12.92 -31.17
C SER A 435 14.62 -13.84 -31.88
N ILE A 436 13.73 -13.26 -32.71
CA ILE A 436 12.89 -14.03 -33.60
C ILE A 436 13.78 -14.83 -34.54
N VAL A 437 14.69 -14.23 -35.33
CA VAL A 437 15.57 -14.98 -36.26
C VAL A 437 16.33 -16.14 -35.61
N GLU A 438 16.75 -16.01 -34.35
CA GLU A 438 17.46 -17.06 -33.62
C GLU A 438 16.54 -18.14 -33.04
N SER A 439 15.34 -17.78 -32.57
CA SER A 439 14.32 -18.75 -32.13
C SER A 439 13.54 -19.36 -33.30
N ALA A 440 13.61 -18.71 -34.46
CA ALA A 440 12.89 -19.02 -35.67
C ALA A 440 13.78 -19.80 -36.65
N SER A 441 13.40 -21.06 -36.88
CA SER A 441 13.25 -21.56 -38.25
C SER A 441 12.22 -20.73 -39.07
N ILE A 442 11.45 -19.85 -38.41
CA ILE A 442 10.18 -19.17 -38.77
C ILE A 442 10.26 -17.96 -39.74
N ILE A 443 11.43 -17.40 -40.11
CA ILE A 443 11.44 -16.60 -41.37
C ILE A 443 11.41 -17.54 -42.60
N SER A 444 11.71 -18.83 -42.40
CA SER A 444 11.61 -19.88 -43.43
C SER A 444 10.49 -20.90 -43.18
N GLU A 445 9.96 -21.01 -41.97
CA GLU A 445 8.78 -21.80 -41.63
C GLU A 445 7.61 -20.87 -41.33
N SER A 446 7.08 -20.27 -42.38
CA SER A 446 5.62 -20.22 -42.49
C SER A 446 5.09 -21.65 -42.21
N ASP A 447 3.89 -21.82 -41.64
CA ASP A 447 3.23 -23.14 -41.53
C ASP A 447 2.85 -23.71 -42.93
N ILE A 448 3.63 -23.37 -43.95
CA ILE A 448 3.49 -23.70 -45.34
C ILE A 448 4.30 -24.94 -45.58
N ILE A 449 3.58 -25.98 -45.98
CA ILE A 449 4.13 -27.28 -46.28
C ILE A 449 4.77 -27.17 -47.67
N ARG A 450 6.10 -27.16 -47.70
CA ARG A 450 6.90 -27.11 -48.94
C ARG A 450 7.06 -28.50 -49.55
N GLY A 451 7.14 -28.59 -50.88
CA GLY A 451 7.47 -29.83 -51.60
C GLY A 451 6.37 -30.91 -51.68
N GLN A 452 5.12 -30.62 -51.28
CA GLN A 452 3.99 -31.53 -51.46
C GLN A 452 3.21 -31.19 -52.76
N PRO A 453 2.79 -32.19 -53.56
CA PRO A 453 2.04 -31.96 -54.80
C PRO A 453 0.63 -31.41 -54.58
N ASP A 454 0.03 -31.63 -53.40
CA ASP A 454 -1.37 -31.31 -53.11
C ASP A 454 -1.56 -30.02 -52.27
N GLY A 455 -0.48 -29.43 -51.76
CA GLY A 455 -0.49 -28.17 -51.00
C GLY A 455 -0.20 -26.96 -51.90
N ALA A 456 -1.08 -26.66 -52.84
CA ALA A 456 -0.84 -25.56 -53.77
C ALA A 456 -0.94 -24.19 -53.05
N VAL A 457 0.13 -23.40 -53.12
CA VAL A 457 0.03 -21.95 -52.92
C VAL A 457 -0.93 -21.42 -53.99
N PHE A 458 -2.15 -21.09 -53.60
CA PHE A 458 -3.21 -20.71 -54.54
C PHE A 458 -3.22 -19.22 -54.84
N HIS A 459 -2.58 -18.41 -53.99
CA HIS A 459 -2.54 -16.96 -54.15
C HIS A 459 -1.22 -16.37 -53.69
N SER A 460 -0.74 -15.38 -54.44
CA SER A 460 0.51 -14.71 -54.15
C SER A 460 0.43 -13.25 -54.56
N ASP A 461 0.66 -12.36 -53.59
CA ASP A 461 0.64 -10.91 -53.80
C ASP A 461 2.04 -10.33 -53.65
N TRP A 462 2.45 -9.66 -54.73
CA TRP A 462 3.80 -9.16 -54.95
C TRP A 462 3.75 -7.64 -55.08
N ASP A 463 3.42 -6.95 -54.00
CA ASP A 463 3.38 -5.48 -53.99
C ASP A 463 4.45 -4.89 -53.05
N ASN A 464 5.22 -3.93 -53.56
CA ASN A 464 6.17 -3.06 -52.85
C ASN A 464 7.28 -3.72 -52.00
N PHE A 465 7.64 -4.99 -52.21
CA PHE A 465 8.61 -5.66 -51.33
C PHE A 465 10.08 -5.26 -51.57
N ASP A 466 10.39 -4.57 -52.67
CA ASP A 466 11.76 -4.17 -52.97
C ASP A 466 12.13 -2.87 -52.24
N GLN A 467 13.27 -2.93 -51.55
CA GLN A 467 13.79 -1.82 -50.77
C GLN A 467 14.21 -0.60 -51.63
N LEU A 468 14.24 -0.77 -52.96
CA LEU A 468 14.67 0.23 -53.93
C LEU A 468 13.53 1.15 -54.40
N VAL A 469 12.27 0.71 -54.33
CA VAL A 469 11.12 1.49 -54.83
C VAL A 469 10.30 2.11 -53.71
N SER A 470 10.37 1.62 -52.47
CA SER A 470 9.64 2.25 -51.35
C SER A 470 10.40 2.32 -50.02
N ASN A 471 10.27 3.47 -49.34
CA ASN A 471 10.68 3.65 -47.93
C ASN A 471 9.72 2.95 -46.94
N ILE A 472 8.78 2.17 -47.46
CA ILE A 472 7.74 1.46 -46.72
C ILE A 472 8.13 -0.01 -46.78
N TYR A 473 8.21 -0.66 -45.62
CA TYR A 473 8.55 -2.08 -45.56
C TYR A 473 7.33 -2.86 -46.04
N ALA A 474 7.17 -3.02 -47.35
CA ALA A 474 6.21 -3.97 -47.87
C ALA A 474 6.86 -5.35 -47.92
N ALA A 475 6.04 -6.36 -47.70
CA ALA A 475 6.45 -7.75 -47.73
C ALA A 475 5.52 -8.44 -48.71
N GLY A 476 6.08 -9.20 -49.65
CA GLY A 476 5.27 -10.08 -50.48
C GLY A 476 4.65 -11.15 -49.59
N ILE A 477 3.40 -11.52 -49.90
CA ILE A 477 2.64 -12.52 -49.15
C ILE A 477 2.27 -13.67 -50.08
N TYR A 478 2.29 -14.89 -49.57
CA TYR A 478 1.71 -16.05 -50.25
C TYR A 478 0.77 -16.81 -49.31
N MET A 479 -0.31 -17.36 -49.88
CA MET A 479 -1.35 -18.08 -49.16
C MET A 479 -1.43 -19.53 -49.66
N GLN A 480 -1.45 -20.49 -48.73
CA GLN A 480 -1.61 -21.92 -49.01
C GLN A 480 -2.93 -22.40 -48.41
N ASP A 481 -3.72 -23.14 -49.20
CA ASP A 481 -4.91 -23.86 -48.73
C ASP A 481 -4.44 -25.22 -48.21
N LEU A 482 -4.81 -25.55 -46.98
CA LEU A 482 -4.40 -26.80 -46.33
C LEU A 482 -5.32 -27.98 -46.63
N GLY A 483 -6.45 -27.77 -47.32
CA GLY A 483 -7.39 -28.83 -47.69
C GLY A 483 -8.07 -29.50 -46.48
N SER A 484 -9.32 -29.94 -46.66
CA SER A 484 -10.12 -30.52 -45.58
C SER A 484 -9.62 -31.90 -45.08
N SER A 485 -8.75 -32.57 -45.82
CA SER A 485 -8.46 -34.01 -45.67
C SER A 485 -7.18 -34.36 -44.90
N ASP A 486 -6.22 -33.43 -44.74
CA ASP A 486 -4.90 -33.76 -44.17
C ASP A 486 -4.64 -33.21 -42.76
N THR A 487 -5.70 -32.90 -42.01
CA THR A 487 -5.57 -32.44 -40.61
C THR A 487 -5.24 -33.55 -39.59
N ALA A 488 -5.06 -34.81 -40.01
CA ALA A 488 -4.71 -35.92 -39.12
C ALA A 488 -3.23 -35.92 -38.67
N GLY A 489 -2.35 -35.14 -39.32
CA GLY A 489 -0.92 -35.09 -39.02
C GLY A 489 -0.40 -33.76 -38.46
N LEU A 490 -1.19 -32.69 -38.49
CA LEU A 490 -0.83 -31.39 -37.92
C LEU A 490 -1.05 -31.44 -36.40
N THR A 491 -0.12 -32.09 -35.71
CA THR A 491 0.09 -31.90 -34.27
C THR A 491 0.13 -30.41 -33.98
N SER A 492 -0.87 -29.93 -33.23
CA SER A 492 -0.83 -28.75 -32.36
C SER A 492 0.26 -27.74 -32.75
N VAL A 493 -0.11 -26.68 -33.48
CA VAL A 493 0.69 -25.45 -33.63
C VAL A 493 1.44 -25.24 -32.33
N GLN A 494 2.77 -25.47 -32.33
CA GLN A 494 3.53 -25.27 -31.11
C GLN A 494 3.35 -23.79 -30.75
N PRO A 495 3.02 -23.46 -29.49
CA PRO A 495 2.87 -22.08 -29.08
C PRO A 495 4.13 -21.32 -29.50
N ARG A 496 3.95 -20.15 -30.14
CA ARG A 496 5.04 -19.23 -30.50
C ARG A 496 6.03 -19.20 -29.33
N GLN A 497 7.23 -19.71 -29.54
CA GLN A 497 8.24 -19.67 -28.50
C GLN A 497 8.57 -18.20 -28.22
N ASP A 498 8.58 -17.84 -26.94
CA ASP A 498 8.95 -16.49 -26.54
C ASP A 498 10.37 -16.18 -27.03
N PRO A 499 10.63 -14.92 -27.45
CA PRO A 499 11.94 -14.52 -27.91
C PRO A 499 13.01 -14.78 -26.84
N THR A 500 14.14 -15.33 -27.26
CA THR A 500 15.26 -15.62 -26.37
C THR A 500 15.86 -14.34 -25.78
N THR A 501 16.24 -14.41 -24.50
CA THR A 501 16.89 -13.30 -23.80
C THR A 501 18.28 -13.04 -24.36
N ARG A 502 18.62 -11.77 -24.60
CA ARG A 502 19.83 -11.30 -25.26
C ARG A 502 20.43 -10.11 -24.52
N PRO A 503 21.76 -9.94 -24.53
CA PRO A 503 22.38 -8.74 -23.99
C PRO A 503 22.03 -7.51 -24.84
N THR A 504 22.01 -6.33 -24.22
CA THR A 504 21.83 -5.06 -24.95
C THR A 504 23.07 -4.77 -25.80
N THR A 505 22.91 -4.78 -27.13
CA THR A 505 24.03 -4.61 -28.07
C THR A 505 24.13 -3.19 -28.62
N LYS A 506 23.19 -2.30 -28.29
CA LYS A 506 23.06 -0.95 -28.89
C LYS A 506 22.94 -0.96 -30.42
N GLN A 507 22.68 -2.12 -31.02
CA GLN A 507 22.45 -2.26 -32.45
C GLN A 507 21.06 -1.73 -32.78
N ARG A 508 21.01 -0.72 -33.66
CA ARG A 508 19.77 0.00 -34.02
C ARG A 508 19.29 -0.31 -35.44
N SER A 509 19.94 -1.27 -36.07
CA SER A 509 19.67 -1.69 -37.43
C SER A 509 19.91 -3.19 -37.52
N PHE A 510 18.94 -3.90 -38.07
CA PHE A 510 19.09 -5.30 -38.42
C PHE A 510 20.06 -5.42 -39.60
N LYS A 511 21.18 -6.14 -39.41
CA LYS A 511 22.13 -6.42 -40.49
C LYS A 511 21.69 -7.68 -41.21
N ARG A 512 21.47 -7.58 -42.53
CA ARG A 512 21.09 -8.72 -43.37
C ARG A 512 22.34 -9.45 -43.89
N PRO A 513 22.33 -10.79 -43.98
CA PRO A 513 23.34 -11.50 -44.75
C PRO A 513 23.22 -11.07 -46.23
N ALA A 514 24.35 -10.83 -46.90
CA ALA A 514 24.37 -10.64 -48.33
C ALA A 514 24.02 -11.97 -49.01
N GLN A 515 23.04 -11.96 -49.92
CA GLN A 515 22.65 -13.13 -50.70
C GLN A 515 23.00 -12.85 -52.17
N ASP A 516 23.94 -13.60 -52.71
CA ASP A 516 24.25 -13.57 -54.14
C ASP A 516 23.14 -14.31 -54.89
N LEU A 517 22.47 -13.62 -55.82
CA LEU A 517 21.42 -14.22 -56.62
C LEU A 517 22.01 -15.15 -57.69
N PRO A 518 21.43 -16.35 -57.91
CA PRO A 518 21.83 -17.21 -59.01
C PRO A 518 21.54 -16.54 -60.36
N THR A 519 22.40 -16.80 -61.35
CA THR A 519 22.23 -16.26 -62.71
C THR A 519 20.92 -16.76 -63.34
N TYR A 520 20.06 -15.83 -63.77
CA TYR A 520 18.81 -16.15 -64.46
C TYR A 520 19.07 -16.58 -65.91
N TYR A 521 18.56 -17.76 -66.30
CA TYR A 521 18.56 -18.22 -67.68
C TYR A 521 17.12 -18.39 -68.18
N LYS A 522 16.75 -17.61 -69.21
CA LYS A 522 15.41 -17.67 -69.81
C LYS A 522 15.19 -19.04 -70.47
N ARG A 523 14.35 -19.89 -69.88
CA ARG A 523 13.92 -21.17 -70.46
C ARG A 523 12.65 -21.01 -71.31
N LYS A 524 12.40 -21.97 -72.21
CA LYS A 524 11.20 -22.00 -73.07
C LYS A 524 9.97 -22.27 -72.19
N ARG A 525 8.92 -21.45 -72.34
CA ARG A 525 7.70 -21.51 -71.52
C ARG A 525 6.88 -22.76 -71.88
N SER A 526 6.53 -23.58 -70.90
CA SER A 526 5.56 -24.67 -71.02
C SER A 526 4.22 -24.20 -70.46
N GLU A 527 3.12 -24.53 -71.14
CA GLU A 527 1.77 -24.13 -70.71
C GLU A 527 1.30 -24.97 -69.51
N PRO A 528 0.57 -24.37 -68.54
CA PRO A 528 0.01 -25.11 -67.43
C PRO A 528 -1.18 -25.98 -67.89
N VAL A 529 -1.22 -27.23 -67.41
CA VAL A 529 -2.34 -28.16 -67.64
C VAL A 529 -3.26 -28.09 -66.43
N LEU A 530 -4.47 -27.57 -66.61
CA LEU A 530 -5.49 -27.54 -65.55
C LEU A 530 -6.23 -28.89 -65.51
N ALA A 531 -6.16 -29.58 -64.38
CA ALA A 531 -7.01 -30.73 -64.09
C ALA A 531 -8.35 -30.25 -63.52
N ALA A 532 -9.47 -30.67 -64.12
CA ALA A 532 -10.81 -30.30 -63.67
C ALA A 532 -11.19 -31.07 -62.40
N SER A 533 -11.33 -30.36 -61.26
CA SER A 533 -11.90 -30.93 -60.04
C SER A 533 -13.40 -30.61 -59.95
N ASN A 534 -14.24 -31.65 -59.92
CA ASN A 534 -15.67 -31.53 -59.66
C ASN A 534 -15.92 -31.41 -58.15
N SER A 535 -16.42 -30.27 -57.67
CA SER A 535 -16.85 -30.13 -56.26
C SER A 535 -18.35 -29.79 -56.18
N ASN A 536 -19.15 -30.81 -55.85
CA ASN A 536 -20.57 -30.67 -55.46
C ASN A 536 -20.69 -30.76 -53.94
N THR A 537 -20.51 -29.66 -53.20
CA THR A 537 -20.85 -29.60 -51.76
C THR A 537 -21.22 -28.17 -51.35
N ALA A 538 -22.47 -27.76 -51.55
CA ALA A 538 -22.94 -26.43 -51.15
C ALA A 538 -24.22 -26.41 -50.29
N ALA A 539 -24.82 -27.55 -49.94
CA ALA A 539 -26.21 -27.55 -49.44
C ALA A 539 -26.40 -27.73 -47.91
N THR A 540 -25.38 -28.04 -47.11
CA THR A 540 -25.63 -28.55 -45.74
C THR A 540 -25.28 -27.61 -44.58
N CYS A 541 -24.79 -26.39 -44.82
CA CYS A 541 -24.25 -25.52 -43.75
C CYS A 541 -25.18 -24.37 -43.28
N SER A 542 -26.42 -24.31 -43.76
CA SER A 542 -27.28 -23.12 -43.57
C SER A 542 -28.12 -23.11 -42.28
N ASN A 543 -28.40 -24.26 -41.66
CA ASN A 543 -29.37 -24.32 -40.56
C ASN A 543 -28.79 -24.02 -39.17
N SER A 544 -27.48 -24.22 -38.93
CA SER A 544 -26.89 -24.04 -37.58
C SER A 544 -26.49 -22.60 -37.22
N LYS A 545 -26.39 -21.71 -38.21
CA LYS A 545 -26.02 -20.29 -37.98
C LYS A 545 -27.22 -19.45 -37.50
N SER A 546 -28.44 -19.84 -37.89
CA SER A 546 -29.68 -19.14 -37.56
C SER A 546 -29.97 -19.09 -36.05
N ASP A 547 -29.59 -20.12 -35.29
CA ASP A 547 -29.90 -20.21 -33.86
C ASP A 547 -28.97 -19.33 -33.00
N SER A 548 -27.71 -19.21 -33.36
CA SER A 548 -26.73 -18.36 -32.65
C SER A 548 -27.09 -16.87 -32.73
N ASP A 549 -27.55 -16.43 -33.90
CA ASP A 549 -27.96 -15.04 -34.12
C ASP A 549 -29.21 -14.72 -33.29
N LEU A 550 -30.13 -15.68 -33.17
CA LEU A 550 -31.34 -15.55 -32.36
C LEU A 550 -31.01 -15.46 -30.86
N VAL A 551 -30.07 -16.28 -30.38
CA VAL A 551 -29.57 -16.21 -29.00
C VAL A 551 -28.90 -14.87 -28.72
N TRP A 552 -28.10 -14.33 -29.64
CA TRP A 552 -27.51 -13.01 -29.49
C TRP A 552 -28.56 -11.91 -29.38
N VAL A 553 -29.59 -11.93 -30.25
CA VAL A 553 -30.69 -10.95 -30.22
C VAL A 553 -31.43 -11.00 -28.88
N ILE A 554 -31.76 -12.20 -28.40
CA ILE A 554 -32.45 -12.39 -27.11
C ILE A 554 -31.58 -11.85 -25.97
N ALA A 555 -30.31 -12.25 -25.92
CA ALA A 555 -29.41 -11.87 -24.84
C ALA A 555 -29.21 -10.35 -24.78
N ARG A 556 -29.10 -9.67 -25.94
CA ARG A 556 -29.02 -8.21 -26.01
C ARG A 556 -30.32 -7.52 -25.57
N LYS A 557 -31.48 -8.04 -25.95
CA LYS A 557 -32.77 -7.45 -25.56
C LYS A 557 -33.02 -7.56 -24.05
N VAL A 558 -32.61 -8.67 -23.44
CA VAL A 558 -32.72 -8.87 -21.98
C VAL A 558 -31.80 -7.90 -21.21
N ASN A 559 -30.60 -7.60 -21.72
CA ASN A 559 -29.65 -6.65 -21.12
C ASN A 559 -29.68 -5.25 -21.78
N SER A 560 -30.87 -4.69 -21.99
CA SER A 560 -31.01 -3.43 -22.75
C SER A 560 -30.58 -2.17 -22.00
N VAL A 561 -30.56 -2.17 -20.66
CA VAL A 561 -30.27 -0.99 -19.84
C VAL A 561 -28.77 -0.82 -19.55
N ASP A 562 -28.04 -1.93 -19.33
CA ASP A 562 -26.58 -1.98 -19.17
C ASP A 562 -26.00 -3.04 -20.11
N GLN A 563 -25.82 -2.65 -21.39
CA GLN A 563 -25.50 -3.58 -22.46
C GLN A 563 -24.03 -4.04 -22.41
N HIS A 564 -23.77 -5.13 -21.69
CA HIS A 564 -22.47 -5.79 -21.64
C HIS A 564 -22.22 -6.76 -22.80
N ILE A 565 -23.23 -7.07 -23.61
CA ILE A 565 -23.09 -8.02 -24.70
C ILE A 565 -22.55 -7.30 -25.95
N PRO A 566 -21.41 -7.76 -26.51
CA PRO A 566 -20.79 -7.14 -27.67
C PRO A 566 -21.72 -7.18 -28.89
N GLY A 567 -21.40 -6.37 -29.90
CA GLY A 567 -22.05 -6.46 -31.21
C GLY A 567 -21.93 -7.87 -31.79
N LEU A 568 -22.79 -8.23 -32.76
CA LEU A 568 -22.90 -9.58 -33.32
C LEU A 568 -21.54 -10.16 -33.75
N SER A 569 -20.67 -9.36 -34.37
CA SER A 569 -19.31 -9.76 -34.77
C SER A 569 -18.43 -10.16 -33.57
N GLY A 570 -18.47 -9.38 -32.49
CA GLY A 570 -17.74 -9.68 -31.25
C GLY A 570 -18.32 -10.89 -30.53
N TRP A 571 -19.65 -11.05 -30.54
CA TRP A 571 -20.32 -12.24 -30.01
C TRP A 571 -19.87 -13.50 -30.76
N LEU A 572 -19.96 -13.51 -32.08
CA LEU A 572 -19.53 -14.63 -32.93
C LEU A 572 -18.03 -14.94 -32.77
N SER A 573 -17.20 -13.93 -32.52
CA SER A 573 -15.77 -14.14 -32.27
C SER A 573 -15.49 -14.83 -30.93
N ILE A 574 -16.36 -14.62 -29.93
CA ILE A 574 -16.21 -15.19 -28.58
C ILE A 574 -16.89 -16.56 -28.47
N THR A 575 -18.05 -16.72 -29.11
CA THR A 575 -18.91 -17.92 -28.98
C THR A 575 -18.80 -18.87 -30.16
N GLY A 576 -18.27 -18.41 -31.29
CA GLY A 576 -18.05 -19.24 -32.46
C GLY A 576 -16.97 -20.30 -32.20
N CYS A 577 -17.12 -21.45 -32.86
CA CYS A 577 -16.03 -22.41 -32.97
C CYS A 577 -14.84 -21.70 -33.62
N SER A 578 -13.66 -21.78 -33.03
CA SER A 578 -12.42 -21.30 -33.67
C SER A 578 -12.35 -21.95 -35.06
N PRO A 579 -12.36 -21.16 -36.16
CA PRO A 579 -12.28 -21.76 -37.48
C PRO A 579 -11.01 -22.59 -37.54
N LYS A 580 -11.12 -23.84 -38.03
CA LYS A 580 -9.91 -24.59 -38.40
C LYS A 580 -9.13 -23.69 -39.34
N CYS A 581 -7.85 -23.48 -39.08
CA CYS A 581 -6.99 -22.66 -39.94
C CYS A 581 -6.86 -23.42 -41.27
N LEU A 582 -7.74 -23.11 -42.22
CA LEU A 582 -7.77 -23.71 -43.56
C LEU A 582 -6.75 -23.04 -44.49
N THR A 583 -6.18 -21.91 -44.07
CA THR A 583 -5.28 -21.11 -44.90
C THR A 583 -4.12 -20.63 -44.06
N THR A 584 -2.90 -20.98 -44.49
CA THR A 584 -1.68 -20.43 -43.91
C THR A 584 -1.19 -19.26 -44.76
N ILE A 585 -0.72 -18.21 -44.09
CA ILE A 585 -0.08 -17.06 -44.71
C ILE A 585 1.42 -17.14 -44.47
N GLY A 586 2.21 -17.04 -45.54
CA GLY A 586 3.66 -16.92 -45.50
C GLY A 586 4.13 -15.60 -46.09
N TYR A 587 5.32 -15.18 -45.68
CA TYR A 587 6.00 -14.00 -46.21
C TYR A 587 7.18 -14.43 -47.08
N TYR A 588 7.36 -13.76 -48.21
CA TYR A 588 8.54 -14.00 -49.04
C TYR A 588 9.82 -13.73 -48.24
N PRO A 589 10.90 -14.49 -48.47
CA PRO A 589 12.20 -14.13 -47.93
C PRO A 589 12.57 -12.73 -48.43
N MET A 590 13.11 -11.90 -47.54
CA MET A 590 13.61 -10.58 -47.91
C MET A 590 14.85 -10.71 -48.80
N ILE A 591 14.68 -10.57 -50.11
CA ILE A 591 15.78 -10.57 -51.08
C ILE A 591 16.25 -9.12 -51.33
N ASN A 592 17.55 -8.89 -51.22
CA ASN A 592 18.16 -7.56 -51.39
C ASN A 592 18.57 -7.31 -52.86
N ALA A 593 17.61 -7.35 -53.77
CA ALA A 593 17.81 -7.08 -55.20
C ALA A 593 16.55 -6.44 -55.81
N PRO A 594 16.67 -5.68 -56.92
CA PRO A 594 15.51 -5.07 -57.57
C PRO A 594 14.52 -6.15 -58.03
N ILE A 595 13.22 -5.92 -57.79
CA ILE A 595 12.18 -6.85 -58.28
C ILE A 595 12.03 -6.81 -59.80
N THR A 596 12.51 -5.74 -60.44
CA THR A 596 12.57 -5.64 -61.89
C THR A 596 13.53 -6.65 -62.53
N GLU A 597 14.39 -7.30 -61.73
CA GLU A 597 15.26 -8.37 -62.21
C GLU A 597 14.58 -9.74 -62.17
N LEU A 598 14.62 -10.45 -63.30
CA LEU A 598 14.06 -11.80 -63.44
C LEU A 598 14.74 -12.83 -62.52
N SER A 599 16.01 -12.61 -62.16
CA SER A 599 16.75 -13.38 -61.15
C SER A 599 16.09 -13.29 -59.78
N THR A 600 15.70 -12.08 -59.35
CA THR A 600 14.98 -11.83 -58.09
C THR A 600 13.63 -12.55 -58.10
N ILE A 601 12.86 -12.39 -59.18
CA ILE A 601 11.55 -13.06 -59.37
C ILE A 601 11.69 -14.58 -59.29
N GLN A 602 12.68 -15.14 -59.98
CA GLN A 602 12.93 -16.59 -59.98
C GLN A 602 13.33 -17.09 -58.60
N GLU A 603 14.17 -16.36 -57.87
CA GLU A 603 14.61 -16.75 -56.52
C GLU A 603 13.47 -16.67 -55.49
N CYS A 604 12.61 -15.65 -55.60
CA CYS A 604 11.36 -15.56 -54.83
C CYS A 604 10.49 -16.82 -55.05
N LEU A 605 10.22 -17.17 -56.31
CA LEU A 605 9.39 -18.35 -56.65
C LEU A 605 10.04 -19.66 -56.21
N ARG A 606 11.35 -19.80 -56.44
CA ARG A 606 12.12 -20.97 -56.02
C ARG A 606 12.01 -21.18 -54.51
N SER A 607 12.09 -20.10 -53.74
CA SER A 607 11.97 -20.12 -52.28
C SER A 607 10.54 -20.36 -51.76
N CYS A 608 9.53 -20.34 -52.63
CA CYS A 608 8.15 -20.69 -52.29
C CYS A 608 7.77 -22.12 -52.67
N ILE A 609 8.41 -22.68 -53.70
CA ILE A 609 8.12 -24.02 -54.23
C ILE A 609 8.96 -25.10 -53.54
N LEU A 610 10.21 -24.76 -53.18
CA LEU A 610 11.14 -25.60 -52.40
C LEU A 610 11.09 -25.22 -50.92
#